data_AF-A0A6J4Q8G2-F1
#
_entry.id   AF-A0A6J4Q8G2-F1
#
_cell.length_a   1.000
_cell.length_b   1.000
_cell.length_c   1.000
_cell.angle_alpha   90.00
_cell.angle_beta   90.00
_cell.angle_gamma   90.00
#
_symmetry.space_group_name_H-M   'P 1'
#
loop_
_entity.id
_entity.type
_entity.pdbx_description
1 polymer ?
#
loop_
_entity_poly.entity_id
_entity_poly.type
_entity_poly.pdbx_seq_one_letter_code
_entity_poly.pdbx_strand_id
1 'polypeptide(L)' 'MSIAMDRFASSGLFPTFQPLAAHQPRVEMYYVQCRNCGFEPEATGGRAPRMCPKCSGQSWERFTRPGSLLADAERF' A
#
# COMPACT_ATOMS: atom_id res chain seq x y z
N MET A 1 3.24 -33.30 55.63
CA MET A 1 2.24 -33.15 54.56
C MET A 1 2.80 -32.20 53.53
N SER A 2 3.17 -32.69 52.34
CA SER A 2 3.74 -31.87 51.27
C SER A 2 2.66 -31.58 50.23
N ILE A 3 2.23 -30.33 50.15
CA ILE A 3 1.31 -29.86 49.11
C ILE A 3 2.14 -29.73 47.83
N ALA A 4 1.90 -30.63 46.87
CA ALA A 4 2.37 -30.47 45.50
C ALA A 4 1.33 -29.64 44.74
N MET A 5 1.75 -28.51 44.15
CA MET A 5 0.92 -27.77 43.21
C MET A 5 1.07 -28.38 41.82
N ASP A 6 -0.04 -28.75 41.20
CA ASP A 6 -0.04 -29.15 39.79
C ASP A 6 0.45 -28.01 38.91
N ARG A 7 1.33 -28.34 37.95
CA ARG A 7 1.91 -27.38 37.01
C ARG A 7 0.83 -26.94 36.01
N PHE A 8 0.11 -25.88 36.37
CA PHE A 8 -0.99 -25.27 35.62
C PHE A 8 -0.65 -24.74 34.20
N ALA A 9 0.52 -25.04 33.63
CA ALA A 9 0.96 -24.45 32.36
C ALA A 9 1.71 -25.41 31.42
N SER A 10 1.60 -26.74 31.59
CA SER A 10 2.33 -27.69 30.72
C SER A 10 1.61 -28.11 29.43
N SER A 11 0.39 -27.63 29.17
CA SER A 11 -0.37 -28.01 27.96
C SER A 11 -0.40 -26.88 26.92
N GLY A 12 0.77 -26.59 26.35
CA GLY A 12 1.00 -26.46 24.90
C GLY A 12 0.15 -25.54 24.01
N LEU A 13 -0.73 -24.69 24.55
CA LEU A 13 -1.62 -23.84 23.74
C LEU A 13 -1.41 -22.38 24.11
N PHE A 14 -0.22 -21.86 23.79
CA PHE A 14 -0.04 -20.41 23.72
C PHE A 14 -0.69 -19.93 22.42
N PRO A 15 -1.65 -19.00 22.45
CA PRO A 15 -2.18 -18.41 21.23
C PRO A 15 -1.03 -17.70 20.50
N THR A 16 -0.57 -18.29 19.40
CA THR A 16 0.44 -17.70 18.55
C THR A 16 -0.21 -16.53 17.81
N PHE A 17 0.29 -15.31 18.04
CA PHE A 17 -0.12 -14.15 17.26
C PHE A 17 0.20 -14.41 15.78
N GLN A 18 -0.84 -14.62 14.98
CA GLN A 18 -0.72 -14.60 13.52
C GLN A 18 -0.94 -13.16 13.08
N PRO A 19 0.11 -12.42 12.67
CA PRO A 19 -0.11 -11.15 12.02
C PRO A 19 -0.96 -11.42 10.79
N LEU A 20 -2.08 -10.71 10.68
CA LEU A 20 -2.86 -10.65 9.44
C LEU A 20 -1.87 -10.40 8.31
N ALA A 21 -1.79 -11.33 7.35
CA ALA A 21 -0.88 -11.23 6.22
C ALA A 21 -1.09 -9.85 5.58
N ALA A 22 -0.09 -8.97 5.71
CA ALA A 22 -0.13 -7.63 5.18
C ALA A 22 0.04 -7.68 3.65
N HIS A 23 -1.01 -8.15 2.98
CA HIS A 23 -1.10 -8.16 1.53
C HIS A 23 -2.44 -7.58 1.10
N GLN A 24 -2.81 -6.43 1.68
CA GLN A 24 -3.69 -5.54 0.96
C GLN A 24 -2.85 -4.90 -0.15
N PRO A 25 -3.16 -5.11 -1.44
CA PRO A 25 -2.52 -4.34 -2.49
C PRO A 25 -2.81 -2.87 -2.19
N ARG A 26 -1.76 -2.10 -1.91
CA ARG A 26 -1.90 -0.65 -1.80
C ARG A 26 -2.36 -0.18 -3.17
N VAL A 27 -3.62 0.19 -3.28
CA VAL A 27 -4.14 0.85 -4.47
C VAL A 27 -3.41 2.18 -4.56
N GLU A 28 -2.47 2.30 -5.48
CA GLU A 28 -1.79 3.57 -5.74
C GLU A 28 -2.76 4.46 -6.52
N MET A 29 -3.59 5.20 -5.79
CA MET A 29 -4.60 6.15 -6.30
C MET A 29 -4.01 7.43 -6.90
N TYR A 30 -2.70 7.46 -7.13
CA TYR A 30 -1.98 8.65 -7.54
C TYR A 30 -1.51 8.49 -8.98
N TYR A 31 -2.00 9.42 -9.81
CA TYR A 31 -1.51 9.62 -11.16
C TYR A 31 -0.34 10.60 -11.09
N VAL A 32 0.53 10.55 -12.11
CA VAL A 32 1.71 11.40 -12.21
C VAL A 32 1.67 12.17 -13.52
N GLN A 33 1.93 13.47 -13.47
CA GLN A 33 1.99 14.33 -14.66
C GLN A 33 3.28 15.13 -14.66
N CYS A 34 3.85 15.38 -15.83
CA CYS A 34 4.97 16.30 -15.97
C CYS A 34 4.50 17.74 -15.74
N ARG A 35 5.14 18.45 -14.80
CA ARG A 35 4.80 19.85 -14.48
C ARG A 35 4.99 20.82 -15.63
N ASN A 36 5.89 20.50 -16.57
CA ASN A 36 6.26 21.44 -17.61
C ASN A 36 5.38 21.34 -18.87
N CYS A 37 4.97 20.12 -19.24
CA CYS A 37 4.26 19.88 -20.51
C CYS A 37 2.95 19.10 -20.37
N GLY A 38 2.57 18.73 -19.15
CA GLY A 38 1.33 18.00 -18.88
C GLY A 38 1.33 16.54 -19.35
N PHE A 39 2.48 15.97 -19.73
CA PHE A 39 2.56 14.57 -20.13
C PHE A 39 2.26 13.64 -18.95
N GLU A 40 1.32 12.72 -19.15
CA GLU A 40 0.96 11.68 -18.18
C GLU A 40 1.43 10.31 -18.70
N PRO A 41 2.30 9.59 -17.97
CA PRO A 41 2.69 8.24 -18.32
C PRO A 41 1.56 7.26 -17.97
N GLU A 42 1.30 6.30 -18.85
CA GLU A 42 0.26 5.27 -18.66
C GLU A 42 0.58 4.26 -17.55
N ALA A 43 1.79 4.31 -16.96
CA ALA A 43 2.23 3.35 -15.96
C ALA A 43 1.40 3.47 -14.67
N THR A 44 0.43 2.57 -14.55
CA THR A 44 -0.32 2.29 -13.33
C THR A 44 0.65 1.97 -12.20
N GLY A 45 0.74 2.85 -11.21
CA GLY A 45 1.58 2.65 -10.02
C GLY A 45 2.48 3.82 -9.63
N GLY A 46 2.05 5.07 -9.88
CA GLY A 46 2.65 6.27 -9.27
C GLY A 46 4.14 6.55 -9.52
N ARG A 47 4.84 5.70 -10.29
CA ARG A 47 6.26 5.82 -10.60
C ARG A 47 6.44 6.69 -11.84
N ALA A 48 6.79 7.94 -11.58
CA ALA A 48 7.25 8.84 -12.63
C ALA A 48 8.56 8.32 -13.26
N PRO A 49 8.70 8.36 -14.60
CA PRO A 49 9.98 8.10 -15.24
C PRO A 49 11.00 9.18 -14.86
N ARG A 50 12.30 8.86 -14.92
CA ARG A 50 13.36 9.81 -14.55
C ARG A 50 13.34 11.09 -15.39
N MET A 51 12.87 11.00 -16.62
CA MET A 51 12.82 12.12 -17.55
C MET A 51 11.54 12.05 -18.39
N CYS A 52 10.92 13.20 -18.62
CA CYS A 52 9.74 13.30 -19.46
C CYS A 52 10.10 13.06 -20.94
N PRO A 53 9.41 12.15 -21.64
CA PRO A 53 9.69 11.88 -23.06
C PRO A 53 9.29 13.03 -24.00
N LYS A 54 8.45 13.98 -23.53
CA LYS A 54 7.98 15.12 -24.34
C LYS A 54 8.87 16.36 -24.24
N CYS A 55 9.32 16.71 -23.03
CA CYS A 55 10.01 17.98 -22.79
C CYS A 55 11.37 17.82 -22.11
N SER A 56 11.81 16.58 -21.88
CA SER A 56 13.05 16.26 -21.16
C SER A 56 13.13 16.81 -19.73
N GLY A 57 12.01 17.32 -19.19
CA GLY A 57 11.91 17.78 -17.82
C GLY A 57 11.95 16.63 -16.82
N GLN A 58 12.38 16.93 -15.59
CA GLN A 58 12.45 15.97 -14.47
C GLN A 58 11.45 16.30 -13.36
N SER A 59 10.61 17.30 -13.58
CA SER A 59 9.59 17.75 -12.62
C SER A 59 8.27 17.01 -12.85
N TRP A 60 7.83 16.32 -11.81
CA TRP A 60 6.61 15.52 -11.79
C TRP A 60 5.70 15.95 -10.65
N GLU A 61 4.40 15.94 -10.90
CA GLU A 61 3.35 16.23 -9.93
C GLU A 61 2.46 15.02 -9.76
N ARG A 62 2.04 14.77 -8.53
CA ARG A 62 1.07 13.72 -8.20
C ARG A 62 -0.31 14.33 -8.07
N PHE A 63 -1.29 13.69 -8.67
CA PHE A 63 -2.68 14.15 -8.58
C PHE A 63 -3.64 12.96 -8.51
N THR A 64 -4.81 13.22 -7.95
CA THR A 64 -5.94 12.29 -7.92
C THR A 64 -6.95 12.72 -8.99
N ARG A 65 -7.44 11.77 -9.79
CA ARG A 65 -8.48 12.08 -10.77
C ARG A 65 -9.83 12.25 -10.05
N PRO A 66 -10.63 13.27 -10.38
CA PRO A 66 -11.98 13.36 -9.85
C PRO A 66 -12.77 12.10 -10.27
N GLY A 67 -13.34 11.38 -9.29
CA GLY A 67 -14.06 10.11 -9.49
C GLY A 67 -13.23 8.84 -9.23
N SER A 68 -11.89 8.89 -9.24
CA SER A 68 -11.08 7.70 -8.92
C SER A 68 -11.21 7.29 -7.46
N LEU A 69 -11.37 8.28 -6.56
CA LEU A 69 -11.59 8.03 -5.13
C LEU A 69 -12.88 7.23 -4.84
N LEU A 70 -13.95 7.47 -5.61
CA LEU A 70 -15.23 6.76 -5.45
C LEU A 70 -15.21 5.38 -6.11
N ALA A 71 -14.56 5.25 -7.27
CA ALA A 71 -14.42 3.98 -7.97
C ALA A 71 -13.66 2.92 -7.14
N ASP A 72 -12.70 3.36 -6.31
CA ASP A 72 -12.01 2.47 -5.38
C ASP A 72 -12.82 2.18 -4.10
N ALA A 73 -13.72 3.08 -3.69
CA ALA A 73 -14.57 2.87 -2.52
C ALA A 73 -15.62 1.76 -2.74
N GLU A 74 -16.08 1.55 -3.99
CA GLU A 74 -16.98 0.43 -4.32
C GLU A 74 -16.26 -0.93 -4.42
N ARG A 75 -14.92 -0.94 -4.35
CA ARG A 75 -14.10 -2.15 -4.50
C ARG A 75 -13.79 -2.83 -3.16
N PHE A 76 -14.09 -2.19 -2.03
CA PHE A 76 -13.87 -2.66 -0.65
C PHE A 76 -15.15 -2.55 0.17
#